data_AF-A0A397M6L9-F1
#
_entry.id   AF-A0A397M6L9-F1
#
_cell.length_a   1.000
_cell.length_b   1.000
_cell.length_c   1.000
_cell.angle_alpha   90.00
_cell.angle_beta   90.00
_cell.angle_gamma   90.00
#
_symmetry.space_group_name_H-M   'P 1'
#
loop_
_entity.id
_entity.type
_entity.pdbx_description
1 polymer ?
#
loop_
_entity_poly.entity_id
_entity_poly.type
_entity_poly.pdbx_seq_one_letter_code
_entity_poly.pdbx_strand_id
1 'polypeptide(L)'
;MIDRGFLLFDGASHKQALAWLCQTFPEHSPRPLLQGTAYEGLAEIGPILLEANAGSTLHEAWAQGRDELLTAVWLKSDFSLPDLRDALQRRLRILSPDGREFWLRLADGRPLLNAWRDYALWPDGFWYGVQQVWLRDHDTPVLAWSNGNPELDTTRPQDTLDAQLTLDWPLLEALAQHQPHLQDAPA
;
A
#
# COMPACT_ATOMS: atom_id res chain seq x y z
N MET A 1 1.51 7.75 23.90
CA MET A 1 1.80 8.23 22.54
C MET A 1 0.72 7.66 21.64
N ILE A 2 0.15 8.45 20.73
CA ILE A 2 -0.73 7.91 19.68
C ILE A 2 0.22 7.29 18.65
N ASP A 3 0.07 6.00 18.37
CA ASP A 3 0.80 5.36 17.28
C ASP A 3 0.26 5.89 15.95
N ARG A 4 1.09 6.68 15.25
CA ARG A 4 0.74 7.24 13.94
C ARG A 4 0.64 6.13 12.91
N GLY A 5 -0.49 6.13 12.22
CA GLY A 5 -0.88 5.08 11.31
C GLY A 5 -1.51 5.65 10.05
N PHE A 6 -1.37 4.92 8.96
CA PHE A 6 -1.93 5.28 7.67
C PHE A 6 -2.55 4.07 7.01
N LEU A 7 -3.65 4.26 6.30
CA LEU A 7 -4.26 3.21 5.51
C LEU A 7 -4.03 3.51 4.03
N LEU A 8 -3.47 2.53 3.32
CA LEU A 8 -3.45 2.49 1.86
C LEU A 8 -4.63 1.65 1.37
N PHE A 9 -5.46 2.26 0.55
CA PHE A 9 -6.68 1.69 -0.01
C PHE A 9 -6.57 1.60 -1.54
N ASP A 10 -6.83 0.42 -2.11
CA ASP A 10 -6.88 0.23 -3.56
C ASP A 10 -8.19 0.79 -4.11
N GLY A 11 -8.15 1.96 -4.76
CA GLY A 11 -9.34 2.59 -5.33
C GLY A 11 -10.07 1.73 -6.35
N ALA A 12 -9.38 0.78 -7.01
CA ALA A 12 -10.00 -0.15 -7.94
C ALA A 12 -10.87 -1.23 -7.25
N SER A 13 -10.71 -1.44 -5.93
CA SER A 13 -11.50 -2.44 -5.19
C SER A 13 -12.93 -1.99 -4.89
N HIS A 14 -13.23 -0.69 -5.02
CA HIS A 14 -14.53 -0.13 -4.67
C HIS A 14 -15.02 0.89 -5.70
N LYS A 15 -16.27 0.74 -6.14
CA LYS A 15 -16.90 1.71 -7.05
C LYS A 15 -17.05 3.06 -6.35
N GLN A 16 -16.58 4.14 -6.99
CA GLN A 16 -16.60 5.49 -6.39
C GLN A 16 -15.85 5.57 -5.05
N ALA A 17 -14.67 4.94 -4.97
CA ALA A 17 -13.89 4.78 -3.74
C ALA A 17 -13.74 6.07 -2.93
N LEU A 18 -13.43 7.20 -3.57
CA LEU A 18 -13.25 8.48 -2.87
C LEU A 18 -14.55 8.97 -2.22
N ALA A 19 -15.66 8.91 -2.94
CA ALA A 19 -16.96 9.32 -2.41
C ALA A 19 -17.37 8.44 -1.22
N TRP A 20 -17.17 7.11 -1.35
CA TRP A 20 -17.44 6.16 -0.29
C TRP A 20 -16.57 6.41 0.95
N LEU A 21 -15.25 6.62 0.79
CA LEU A 21 -14.34 6.92 1.90
C LEU A 21 -14.77 8.20 2.63
N CYS A 22 -15.04 9.28 1.91
CA CYS A 22 -15.48 10.55 2.50
C CYS A 22 -16.84 10.45 3.22
N GLN A 23 -17.75 9.58 2.75
CA GLN A 23 -19.05 9.39 3.38
C GLN A 23 -18.97 8.46 4.61
N THR A 24 -18.16 7.42 4.53
CA THR A 24 -18.04 6.38 5.56
C THR A 24 -17.12 6.80 6.70
N PHE A 25 -16.10 7.60 6.39
CA PHE A 25 -15.06 8.05 7.32
C PHE A 25 -14.84 9.58 7.17
N PRO A 26 -15.85 10.41 7.49
CA PRO A 26 -15.85 11.84 7.18
C PRO A 26 -14.78 12.66 7.93
N GLU A 27 -14.29 12.16 9.06
CA GLU A 27 -13.16 12.73 9.82
C GLU A 27 -11.80 12.49 9.15
N HIS A 28 -11.73 11.62 8.14
CA HIS A 28 -10.53 11.29 7.41
C HIS A 28 -10.50 12.02 6.05
N SER A 29 -9.30 12.41 5.60
CA SER A 29 -9.10 13.10 4.34
C SER A 29 -8.32 12.22 3.35
N PRO A 30 -8.98 11.59 2.36
CA PRO A 30 -8.30 10.78 1.37
C PRO A 30 -7.30 11.59 0.53
N ARG A 31 -6.17 10.96 0.22
CA ARG A 31 -5.10 11.50 -0.64
C ARG A 31 -4.70 10.47 -1.68
N PRO A 32 -5.29 10.52 -2.89
CA PRO A 32 -4.83 9.69 -4.00
C PRO A 32 -3.33 9.88 -4.26
N LEU A 33 -2.58 8.80 -4.41
CA LEU A 33 -1.16 8.89 -4.73
C LEU A 33 -0.91 9.34 -6.16
N LEU A 34 -1.86 9.22 -7.08
CA LEU A 34 -1.66 9.69 -8.47
C LEU A 34 -2.02 11.18 -8.66
N GLN A 35 -2.58 11.84 -7.65
CA GLN A 35 -2.91 13.26 -7.71
C GLN A 35 -1.63 14.11 -7.87
N GLY A 36 -1.67 15.10 -8.77
CA GLY A 36 -0.52 15.95 -9.08
C GLY A 36 0.57 15.28 -9.93
N THR A 37 0.28 14.13 -10.52
CA THR A 37 1.19 13.41 -11.43
C THR A 37 0.63 13.38 -12.85
N ALA A 38 1.42 12.94 -13.83
CA ALA A 38 0.93 12.72 -15.20
C ALA A 38 -0.23 11.69 -15.31
N TYR A 39 -0.50 10.94 -14.24
CA TYR A 39 -1.54 9.91 -14.15
C TYR A 39 -2.74 10.33 -13.29
N GLU A 40 -2.91 11.62 -13.01
CA GLU A 40 -4.00 12.14 -12.17
C GLU A 40 -5.40 11.71 -12.65
N GLY A 41 -5.58 11.50 -13.96
CA GLY A 41 -6.84 10.96 -14.52
C GLY A 41 -7.23 9.56 -14.00
N LEU A 42 -6.30 8.83 -13.37
CA LEU A 42 -6.53 7.52 -12.75
C LEU A 42 -6.59 7.59 -11.22
N ALA A 43 -6.55 8.78 -10.61
CA ALA A 43 -6.41 8.95 -9.16
C ALA A 43 -7.49 8.24 -8.34
N GLU A 44 -8.73 8.21 -8.81
CA GLU A 44 -9.83 7.57 -8.08
C GLU A 44 -9.76 6.04 -8.06
N ILE A 45 -9.17 5.44 -9.09
CA ILE A 45 -9.02 3.98 -9.21
C ILE A 45 -7.61 3.50 -8.83
N GLY A 46 -6.72 4.43 -8.46
CA GLY A 46 -5.37 4.15 -8.01
C GLY A 46 -5.27 3.97 -6.50
N PRO A 47 -4.05 3.88 -5.96
CA PRO A 47 -3.83 3.82 -4.52
C PRO A 47 -4.18 5.14 -3.84
N ILE A 48 -4.91 5.06 -2.73
CA ILE A 48 -5.40 6.20 -1.94
C ILE A 48 -4.87 6.06 -0.51
N LEU A 49 -4.23 7.12 0.00
CA LEU A 49 -3.68 7.18 1.35
C LEU A 49 -4.60 7.96 2.28
N LEU A 50 -4.83 7.46 3.49
CA LEU A 50 -5.55 8.14 4.56
C LEU A 50 -4.73 8.08 5.85
N GLU A 51 -4.80 9.12 6.69
CA GLU A 51 -4.40 8.99 8.09
C GLU A 51 -5.35 8.01 8.78
N ALA A 52 -4.80 7.04 9.51
CA ALA A 52 -5.54 6.01 10.22
C ALA A 52 -4.77 5.66 11.50
N ASN A 53 -4.63 6.66 12.38
CA ASN A 53 -3.93 6.50 13.65
C ASN A 53 -4.55 5.37 14.48
N ALA A 54 -3.74 4.70 15.29
CA ALA A 54 -4.24 3.64 16.16
C ALA A 54 -5.37 4.16 17.05
N GLY A 55 -6.50 3.45 17.04
CA GLY A 55 -7.73 3.83 17.75
C GLY A 55 -8.63 4.83 17.03
N SER A 56 -8.31 5.23 15.79
CA SER A 56 -9.28 5.92 14.94
C SER A 56 -10.36 4.95 14.46
N THR A 57 -11.54 5.47 14.16
CA THR A 57 -12.66 4.74 13.52
C THR A 57 -12.23 3.95 12.29
N LEU A 58 -11.44 4.56 11.39
CA LEU A 58 -10.91 3.90 10.20
C LEU A 58 -9.95 2.74 10.55
N HIS A 59 -9.03 2.96 11.49
CA HIS A 59 -8.12 1.92 11.95
C HIS A 59 -8.86 0.77 12.64
N GLU A 60 -9.84 1.07 13.51
CA GLU A 60 -10.66 0.07 14.18
C GLU A 60 -11.47 -0.76 13.19
N ALA A 61 -12.09 -0.12 12.18
CA ALA A 61 -12.82 -0.82 11.14
C ALA A 61 -11.92 -1.78 10.34
N TRP A 62 -10.70 -1.36 10.00
CA TRP A 62 -9.71 -2.22 9.36
C TRP A 62 -9.26 -3.36 10.28
N ALA A 63 -8.93 -3.06 11.53
CA ALA A 63 -8.46 -4.04 12.52
C ALA A 63 -9.52 -5.10 12.85
N GLN A 64 -10.80 -4.70 12.89
CA GLN A 64 -11.95 -5.59 13.09
C GLN A 64 -12.31 -6.40 11.85
N GLY A 65 -11.73 -6.07 10.68
CA GLY A 65 -11.92 -6.85 9.48
C GLY A 65 -13.16 -6.56 8.68
N ARG A 66 -13.56 -5.30 8.64
CA ARG A 66 -14.63 -4.86 7.77
C ARG A 66 -14.35 -5.26 6.30
N ASP A 67 -15.34 -5.87 5.65
CA ASP A 67 -15.23 -6.48 4.31
C ASP A 67 -14.61 -5.52 3.27
N GLU A 68 -15.04 -4.26 3.27
CA GLU A 68 -14.55 -3.26 2.31
C GLU A 68 -13.07 -2.87 2.53
N LEU A 69 -12.49 -3.21 3.69
CA LEU A 69 -11.11 -2.88 4.08
C LEU A 69 -10.19 -4.10 4.12
N LEU A 70 -10.67 -5.30 3.76
CA LEU A 70 -9.90 -6.54 3.86
C LEU A 70 -8.58 -6.52 3.09
N THR A 71 -8.54 -5.85 1.96
CA THR A 71 -7.34 -5.76 1.13
C THR A 71 -6.55 -4.49 1.39
N ALA A 72 -6.98 -3.63 2.31
CA ALA A 72 -6.25 -2.40 2.63
C ALA A 72 -4.99 -2.72 3.45
N VAL A 73 -3.98 -1.88 3.29
CA VAL A 73 -2.67 -2.03 3.92
C VAL A 73 -2.54 -0.97 5.01
N TRP A 74 -2.24 -1.36 6.24
CA TRP A 74 -1.97 -0.40 7.31
C TRP A 74 -0.46 -0.20 7.49
N LEU A 75 -0.04 1.06 7.55
CA LEU A 75 1.35 1.46 7.66
C LEU A 75 1.56 2.20 8.98
N LYS A 76 2.55 1.77 9.75
CA LYS A 76 3.08 2.58 10.86
C LYS A 76 4.18 3.50 10.32
N SER A 77 4.08 4.80 10.58
CA SER A 77 5.06 5.78 10.12
C SER A 77 5.04 7.04 11.00
N ASP A 78 6.20 7.65 11.21
CA ASP A 78 6.31 8.97 11.86
C ASP A 78 6.17 10.14 10.88
N PHE A 79 6.19 9.87 9.57
CA PHE A 79 6.06 10.89 8.54
C PHE A 79 4.72 11.63 8.65
N SER A 80 4.69 12.85 8.14
CA SER A 80 3.42 13.52 7.89
C SER A 80 2.70 12.87 6.70
N LEU A 81 1.38 13.06 6.59
CA LEU A 81 0.61 12.54 5.45
C LEU A 81 1.19 12.97 4.09
N PRO A 82 1.57 14.25 3.87
CA PRO A 82 2.25 14.66 2.63
C PRO A 82 3.59 13.95 2.40
N ASP A 83 4.46 13.88 3.42
CA ASP A 83 5.78 13.28 3.26
C ASP A 83 5.68 11.78 2.93
N LEU A 84 4.75 11.07 3.58
CA LEU A 84 4.53 9.65 3.32
C LEU A 84 3.93 9.43 1.92
N ARG A 85 2.99 10.29 1.50
CA ARG A 85 2.43 10.24 0.14
C ARG A 85 3.52 10.38 -0.91
N ASP A 86 4.40 11.37 -0.75
CA ASP A 86 5.48 11.66 -1.71
C ASP A 86 6.55 10.54 -1.69
N ALA A 87 6.80 9.94 -0.53
CA ALA A 87 7.64 8.74 -0.43
C ALA A 87 7.03 7.56 -1.22
N LEU A 88 5.75 7.24 -0.97
CA LEU A 88 5.05 6.10 -1.60
C LEU A 88 4.86 6.28 -3.11
N GLN A 89 4.63 7.51 -3.59
CA GLN A 89 4.56 7.83 -5.02
C GLN A 89 5.77 7.29 -5.79
N ARG A 90 6.98 7.50 -5.24
CA ARG A 90 8.24 7.05 -5.84
C ARG A 90 8.43 5.51 -5.84
N ARG A 91 7.51 4.75 -5.25
CA ARG A 91 7.51 3.27 -5.21
C ARG A 91 6.44 2.65 -6.12
N LEU A 92 5.58 3.46 -6.74
CA LEU A 92 4.50 2.96 -7.59
C LEU A 92 4.99 2.32 -8.88
N ARG A 93 6.14 2.76 -9.38
CA ARG A 93 6.80 2.18 -10.56
C ARG A 93 8.13 1.56 -10.14
N ILE A 94 8.35 0.33 -10.58
CA ILE A 94 9.53 -0.45 -10.26
C ILE A 94 10.12 -1.07 -11.54
N LEU A 95 11.38 -1.46 -11.46
CA LEU A 95 12.09 -2.21 -12.48
C LEU A 95 12.18 -3.69 -12.08
N SER A 96 12.17 -4.57 -13.06
CA SER A 96 12.73 -5.92 -12.92
C SER A 96 14.24 -5.93 -13.15
N PRO A 97 14.93 -7.03 -12.82
CA PRO A 97 16.38 -7.15 -13.01
C PRO A 97 16.83 -7.02 -14.47
N ASP A 98 15.94 -7.29 -15.45
CA ASP A 98 16.19 -7.09 -16.88
C ASP A 98 15.79 -5.71 -17.41
N GLY A 99 15.37 -4.79 -16.53
CA GLY A 99 15.06 -3.40 -16.86
C GLY A 99 13.64 -3.14 -17.39
N ARG A 100 12.73 -4.12 -17.32
CA ARG A 100 11.32 -3.87 -17.64
C ARG A 100 10.63 -3.12 -16.50
N GLU A 101 9.75 -2.20 -16.85
CA GLU A 101 9.01 -1.40 -15.88
C GLU A 101 7.65 -2.03 -15.54
N PHE A 102 7.29 -2.03 -14.27
CA PHE A 102 5.99 -2.49 -13.77
C PHE A 102 5.34 -1.46 -12.85
N TRP A 103 4.01 -1.53 -12.76
CA TRP A 103 3.23 -0.85 -11.73
C TRP A 103 3.04 -1.75 -10.53
N LEU A 104 3.39 -1.27 -9.36
CA LEU A 104 3.24 -2.01 -8.12
C LEU A 104 1.89 -1.71 -7.47
N ARG A 105 1.14 -2.77 -7.16
CA ARG A 105 -0.15 -2.69 -6.46
C ARG A 105 0.03 -2.52 -4.94
N LEU A 106 0.72 -1.46 -4.53
CA LEU A 106 1.09 -1.16 -3.14
C LEU A 106 -0.09 -1.03 -2.16
N ALA A 107 -1.27 -0.67 -2.64
CA ALA A 107 -2.47 -0.53 -1.82
C ALA A 107 -3.38 -1.77 -1.82
N ASP A 108 -2.98 -2.84 -2.51
CA ASP A 108 -3.64 -4.13 -2.44
C ASP A 108 -2.80 -5.07 -1.58
N GLY A 109 -3.36 -5.47 -0.43
CA GLY A 109 -2.71 -6.35 0.52
C GLY A 109 -2.52 -7.78 0.00
N ARG A 110 -3.25 -8.22 -1.04
CA ARG A 110 -3.17 -9.61 -1.53
C ARG A 110 -1.79 -9.94 -2.13
N PRO A 111 -1.26 -9.18 -3.12
CA PRO A 111 0.12 -9.35 -3.58
C PRO A 111 1.15 -9.29 -2.45
N LEU A 112 1.00 -8.35 -1.51
CA LEU A 112 1.95 -8.18 -0.41
C LEU A 112 1.93 -9.36 0.56
N LEU A 113 0.75 -9.96 0.77
CA LEU A 113 0.58 -11.14 1.60
C LEU A 113 1.25 -12.37 0.97
N ASN A 114 1.19 -12.51 -0.35
CA ASN A 114 1.92 -13.56 -1.06
C ASN A 114 3.43 -13.39 -0.89
N ALA A 115 3.95 -12.18 -1.10
CA ALA A 115 5.36 -11.87 -0.86
C ALA A 115 5.79 -12.17 0.59
N TRP A 116 4.95 -11.86 1.57
CA TRP A 116 5.21 -12.17 2.97
C TRP A 116 5.23 -13.69 3.24
N ARG A 117 4.25 -14.44 2.72
CA ARG A 117 4.15 -15.90 2.88
C ARG A 117 5.33 -16.64 2.24
N ASP A 118 5.86 -16.10 1.15
CA ASP A 118 7.02 -16.64 0.45
C ASP A 118 8.36 -16.17 1.05
N TYR A 119 8.33 -15.41 2.15
CA TYR A 119 9.51 -14.82 2.79
C TYR A 119 10.36 -13.98 1.82
N ALA A 120 9.71 -13.35 0.85
CA ALA A 120 10.39 -12.53 -0.15
C ALA A 120 11.01 -11.29 0.51
N LEU A 121 12.19 -10.91 0.01
CA LEU A 121 12.97 -9.81 0.59
C LEU A 121 12.73 -8.52 -0.20
N TRP A 122 12.33 -7.46 0.51
CA TRP A 122 12.31 -6.11 -0.04
C TRP A 122 13.72 -5.54 -0.10
N PRO A 123 14.10 -4.80 -1.16
CA PRO A 123 15.40 -4.15 -1.21
C PRO A 123 15.49 -3.03 -0.19
N ASP A 124 16.72 -2.76 0.25
CA ASP A 124 17.02 -1.70 1.21
C ASP A 124 16.48 -0.34 0.73
N GLY A 125 15.84 0.38 1.65
CA GLY A 125 15.25 1.70 1.41
C GLY A 125 13.96 1.71 0.57
N PHE A 126 13.43 0.54 0.19
CA PHE A 126 12.12 0.46 -0.48
C PHE A 126 11.03 1.13 0.38
N TRP A 127 10.93 0.73 1.64
CA TRP A 127 9.95 1.21 2.62
C TRP A 127 10.45 2.45 3.39
N TYR A 128 11.08 3.40 2.71
CA TYR A 128 11.50 4.67 3.28
C TYR A 128 10.34 5.40 3.98
N GLY A 129 10.57 5.85 5.22
CA GLY A 129 9.59 6.51 6.07
C GLY A 129 8.59 5.57 6.73
N VAL A 130 8.51 4.29 6.33
CA VAL A 130 7.60 3.30 6.90
C VAL A 130 8.35 2.44 7.92
N GLN A 131 7.79 2.35 9.13
CA GLN A 131 8.34 1.52 10.21
C GLN A 131 7.79 0.11 10.16
N GLN A 132 6.50 -0.04 9.83
CA GLN A 132 5.84 -1.35 9.80
C GLN A 132 4.80 -1.37 8.69
N VAL A 133 4.67 -2.52 8.05
CA VAL A 133 3.59 -2.84 7.12
C VAL A 133 2.76 -3.95 7.74
N TRP A 134 1.48 -3.68 7.91
CA TRP A 134 0.52 -4.63 8.43
C TRP A 134 -0.53 -4.95 7.36
N LEU A 135 -0.82 -6.23 7.24
CA LEU A 135 -1.78 -6.78 6.29
C LEU A 135 -2.87 -7.52 7.05
N ARG A 136 -3.95 -7.84 6.34
CA ARG A 136 -4.97 -8.77 6.81
C ARG A 136 -4.69 -10.14 6.18
N ASP A 137 -4.47 -11.14 7.02
CA ASP A 137 -4.58 -12.54 6.60
C ASP A 137 -5.88 -13.11 7.16
N HIS A 138 -6.87 -13.30 6.28
CA HIS A 138 -8.25 -13.57 6.66
C HIS A 138 -8.73 -12.54 7.69
N ASP A 139 -9.10 -12.99 8.90
CA ASP A 139 -9.61 -12.15 9.98
C ASP A 139 -8.56 -11.61 10.95
N THR A 140 -7.27 -11.81 10.66
CA THR A 140 -6.19 -11.47 11.57
C THR A 140 -5.24 -10.45 10.96
N PRO A 141 -4.98 -9.30 11.63
CA PRO A 141 -3.87 -8.43 11.28
C PRO A 141 -2.52 -9.15 11.48
N VAL A 142 -1.68 -9.14 10.45
CA VAL A 142 -0.33 -9.73 10.48
C VAL A 142 0.71 -8.65 10.22
N LEU A 143 1.80 -8.67 10.99
CA LEU A 143 2.98 -7.84 10.74
C LEU A 143 3.76 -8.45 9.57
N ALA A 144 3.56 -7.91 8.37
CA ALA A 144 4.17 -8.42 7.16
C ALA A 144 5.62 -7.95 7.00
N TRP A 145 5.94 -6.78 7.55
CA TRP A 145 7.28 -6.22 7.45
C TRP A 145 7.55 -5.19 8.55
N SER A 146 8.80 -5.11 9.02
CA SER A 146 9.27 -4.11 9.97
C SER A 146 10.62 -3.54 9.54
N ASN A 147 10.76 -2.23 9.58
CA ASN A 147 11.98 -1.52 9.21
C ASN A 147 12.92 -1.36 10.40
N GLY A 148 14.18 -1.80 10.26
CA GLY A 148 15.25 -1.44 11.18
C GLY A 148 15.78 -0.01 10.99
N ASN A 149 15.66 0.54 9.77
CA ASN A 149 16.21 1.83 9.36
C ASN A 149 15.20 2.62 8.49
N PRO A 150 14.10 3.16 9.07
CA PRO A 150 13.07 3.92 8.35
C PRO A 150 13.58 5.15 7.59
N GLU A 151 14.73 5.68 7.95
CA GLU A 151 15.39 6.82 7.33
C GLU A 151 16.16 6.48 6.04
N LEU A 152 16.41 5.20 5.74
CA LEU A 152 17.14 4.80 4.55
C LEU A 152 16.27 5.00 3.30
N ASP A 153 16.72 5.88 2.40
CA ASP A 153 16.12 6.09 1.08
C ASP A 153 17.17 5.88 -0.01
N THR A 154 16.87 4.96 -0.93
CA THR A 154 17.73 4.65 -2.08
C THR A 154 17.25 5.33 -3.37
N THR A 155 16.21 6.16 -3.29
CA THR A 155 15.63 6.91 -4.42
C THR A 155 15.87 8.41 -4.28
N ARG A 156 15.52 9.17 -5.32
CA ARG A 156 15.64 10.63 -5.39
C ARG A 156 14.27 11.28 -5.63
N PRO A 157 13.97 12.41 -4.98
CA PRO A 157 12.79 13.22 -5.32
C PRO A 157 12.86 13.72 -6.76
N GLN A 158 11.75 13.62 -7.48
CA GLN A 158 11.61 14.05 -8.87
C GLN A 158 10.12 14.29 -9.18
N ASP A 159 9.84 15.14 -10.17
CA ASP A 159 8.47 15.52 -10.54
C ASP A 159 7.74 14.42 -11.33
N THR A 160 8.48 13.41 -11.81
CA THR A 160 7.97 12.27 -12.58
C THR A 160 7.90 11.00 -11.73
N LEU A 161 6.92 10.13 -12.01
CA LEU A 161 6.83 8.80 -11.39
C LEU A 161 7.77 7.78 -12.06
N ASP A 162 9.01 8.12 -12.38
CA ASP A 162 9.91 7.13 -13.02
C ASP A 162 10.28 6.01 -12.06
N ALA A 163 10.48 4.81 -12.59
CA ALA A 163 10.90 3.66 -11.79
C ALA A 163 12.35 3.83 -11.34
N GLN A 164 12.57 3.83 -10.02
CA GLN A 164 13.91 4.04 -9.43
C GLN A 164 14.43 2.82 -8.65
N LEU A 165 13.56 1.87 -8.35
CA LEU A 165 13.87 0.69 -7.55
C LEU A 165 13.75 -0.55 -8.42
N THR A 166 14.71 -1.46 -8.28
CA THR A 166 14.65 -2.78 -8.90
C THR A 166 14.22 -3.80 -7.85
N LEU A 167 13.18 -4.57 -8.15
CA LEU A 167 12.78 -5.73 -7.35
C LEU A 167 13.40 -6.99 -7.97
N ASP A 168 13.83 -7.94 -7.14
CA ASP A 168 14.39 -9.20 -7.65
C ASP A 168 13.29 -10.14 -8.19
N TRP A 169 13.70 -11.18 -8.91
CA TRP A 169 12.73 -12.13 -9.49
C TRP A 169 11.88 -12.83 -8.43
N PRO A 170 12.44 -13.36 -7.31
CA PRO A 170 11.63 -13.96 -6.26
C PRO A 170 10.53 -13.06 -5.73
N LEU A 171 10.82 -11.78 -5.45
CA LEU A 171 9.81 -10.84 -4.98
C LEU A 171 8.76 -10.55 -6.05
N LEU A 172 9.17 -10.32 -7.30
CA LEU A 172 8.23 -10.09 -8.41
C LEU A 172 7.31 -11.29 -8.65
N GLU A 173 7.85 -12.50 -8.60
CA GLU A 173 7.09 -13.74 -8.76
C GLU A 173 6.06 -13.88 -7.63
N ALA A 174 6.45 -13.66 -6.38
CA ALA A 174 5.55 -13.74 -5.24
C ALA A 174 4.43 -12.69 -5.31
N LEU A 175 4.76 -11.44 -5.68
CA LEU A 175 3.78 -10.37 -5.87
C LEU A 175 2.80 -10.66 -7.02
N ALA A 176 3.21 -11.40 -8.04
CA ALA A 176 2.40 -11.73 -9.21
C ALA A 176 1.51 -12.96 -9.03
N GLN A 177 1.67 -13.74 -7.95
CA GLN A 177 0.85 -14.91 -7.70
C GLN A 177 -0.63 -14.51 -7.56
N HIS A 178 -1.49 -15.12 -8.36
CA HIS A 178 -2.93 -15.10 -8.12
C HIS A 178 -3.27 -16.29 -7.23
N GLN A 179 -3.65 -16.04 -5.97
CA GLN A 179 -4.39 -17.06 -5.24
C GLN A 179 -5.81 -17.09 -5.79
N PRO A 180 -6.29 -18.23 -6.34
CA PRO A 180 -7.68 -18.33 -6.74
C PRO A 180 -8.56 -18.12 -5.51
N HIS A 181 -9.53 -17.20 -5.61
CA HIS A 181 -10.53 -17.07 -4.58
C HIS A 181 -11.31 -18.39 -4.52
N LEU A 182 -11.54 -18.92 -3.32
CA LEU A 182 -12.36 -20.13 -3.07
C LEU A 182 -13.83 -20.00 -3.55
N GLN A 183 -14.19 -18.89 -4.20
CA GLN A 183 -15.49 -18.64 -4.84
C GLN A 183 -15.49 -18.86 -6.36
N ASP A 184 -14.35 -19.17 -6.99
CA ASP A 184 -14.26 -19.48 -8.43
C ASP A 184 -14.42 -20.98 -8.75
N ALA A 185 -14.91 -21.78 -7.80
CA ALA A 185 -15.33 -23.15 -8.11
C ALA A 185 -16.71 -23.10 -8.81
N PRO A 186 -16.84 -23.58 -10.07
CA PRO A 186 -18.17 -23.77 -10.63
C PRO A 186 -18.91 -24.80 -9.77
N ALA A 187 -20.14 -24.47 -9.40
CA ALA A 187 -21.09 -25.39 -8.78
C ALA A 187 -21.38 -26.60 -9.68
#